data_AF-A0A3M7MDM1-F1
#
_entry.id   AF-A0A3M7MDM1-F1
#
_cell.length_a   1.000
_cell.length_b   1.000
_cell.length_c   1.000
_cell.angle_alpha   90.00
_cell.angle_beta   90.00
_cell.angle_gamma   90.00
#
_symmetry.space_group_name_H-M   'P 1'
#
loop_
_entity.id
_entity.type
_entity.pdbx_description
1 polymer ?
#
loop_
_entity_poly.entity_id
_entity_poly.type
_entity_poly.pdbx_seq_one_letter_code
_entity_poly.pdbx_strand_id
1 'polypeptide(L)'
;MCPQHDAPQQPVPLTHLDIAHTANAPSTDPEHSKHSRLDAGNRDFDHYAHRLPKWRNALRNRLLPIVRWETPWLALLQDNLRTPALDSYFAYTANLGTHTFFMVFLPIQFWCGYTSIGRATVFMLAAGVYATGFLKDMLCLPRPLSPPLARISMSGSAALEYGFPSSHSANAVSVAFYAIYTLRQSAEQDNSNWNTGLQALFYFYALSIIAGRLYCGMHGFLDVIVGSIMGALITAIQLVYGDWLDSFIFSGSYTDILIATLAVCVLVRIHPEPADDCPCYDDSVSFAGVVIGINIGAWHYAQTGFALQDAYPSSVPFSLQEMGLLKATIRIVLGVVVIFVWRATMKPALFTILPPIFRLLEQARWNMPRAFFLNASKYKSIKPFADDDNLIPPASELPHMLKNLAHPRKRSVSVGPQSAADAYETLAYRNRRRRESVNSLDGAVPEGSAWEPSVVNTPTMEKGDPLLGTGLLPTPLASRVHSYEHIMGTGKVNFAKSSITPPDSDTEIAGNDYKRKLESSSEEENEKREIFMKLTKPRVRYDVEVVTKLIVYTAVAGNPILFEFLGLGMMNAAVS
;
A
#
# COMPACT_ATOMS: atom_id res chain seq x y z
N MET A 1 -13.60 42.81 -70.48
CA MET A 1 -13.47 41.47 -71.07
C MET A 1 -14.54 40.58 -70.45
N CYS A 2 -15.61 40.27 -71.20
CA CYS A 2 -16.31 38.98 -71.08
C CYS A 2 -15.37 37.85 -71.57
N PRO A 3 -15.69 36.53 -71.47
CA PRO A 3 -16.99 35.90 -71.14
C PRO A 3 -16.87 34.70 -70.14
N GLN A 4 -17.91 34.37 -69.35
CA GLN A 4 -19.00 33.35 -69.54
C GLN A 4 -18.74 31.99 -68.84
N HIS A 5 -19.64 31.55 -67.94
CA HIS A 5 -20.68 30.49 -68.07
C HIS A 5 -20.17 29.14 -67.51
N ASP A 6 -20.87 28.32 -66.70
CA ASP A 6 -22.31 28.07 -66.51
C ASP A 6 -22.66 27.53 -65.10
N ALA A 7 -23.91 27.78 -64.67
CA ALA A 7 -24.68 26.98 -63.71
C ALA A 7 -25.78 26.22 -64.51
N PRO A 8 -26.82 25.52 -63.96
CA PRO A 8 -27.17 25.13 -62.58
C PRO A 8 -27.76 23.68 -62.45
N GLN A 9 -28.28 23.29 -61.27
CA GLN A 9 -29.58 22.62 -61.00
C GLN A 9 -29.59 21.47 -59.94
N GLN A 10 -30.46 21.66 -58.94
CA GLN A 10 -31.08 20.69 -58.00
C GLN A 10 -32.25 19.90 -58.69
N PRO A 11 -33.12 19.07 -58.06
CA PRO A 11 -32.97 17.93 -57.11
C PRO A 11 -33.92 16.68 -57.37
N VAL A 12 -33.78 15.59 -56.56
CA VAL A 12 -34.73 14.49 -56.14
C VAL A 12 -35.16 13.39 -57.17
N PRO A 13 -35.76 12.20 -56.82
CA PRO A 13 -35.58 11.11 -55.80
C PRO A 13 -35.53 9.64 -56.38
N LEU A 14 -35.57 8.63 -55.47
CA LEU A 14 -35.98 7.20 -55.59
C LEU A 14 -34.79 6.21 -55.74
N THR A 15 -34.66 5.06 -55.06
CA THR A 15 -35.50 4.26 -54.16
C THR A 15 -34.64 3.11 -53.62
N HIS A 16 -34.86 2.75 -52.35
CA HIS A 16 -34.85 1.40 -51.74
C HIS A 16 -33.68 0.39 -51.91
N LEU A 17 -33.31 -0.13 -50.73
CA LEU A 17 -32.81 -1.49 -50.42
C LEU A 17 -31.38 -1.86 -50.85
N ASP A 18 -30.47 -1.92 -49.88
CA ASP A 18 -30.07 -3.23 -49.34
C ASP A 18 -29.21 -3.12 -48.07
N ILE A 19 -29.56 -3.98 -47.11
CA ILE A 19 -28.86 -4.20 -45.84
C ILE A 19 -27.79 -5.26 -46.10
N ALA A 20 -26.50 -4.91 -45.97
CA ALA A 20 -25.45 -5.89 -45.72
C ALA A 20 -24.16 -5.25 -45.15
N HIS A 21 -23.79 -5.73 -43.96
CA HIS A 21 -22.46 -5.80 -43.36
C HIS A 21 -21.27 -5.07 -44.04
N THR A 22 -20.75 -4.04 -43.38
CA THR A 22 -19.38 -3.53 -43.56
C THR A 22 -18.71 -3.52 -42.18
N ALA A 23 -17.86 -4.50 -41.89
CA ALA A 23 -16.42 -4.53 -42.18
C ALA A 23 -15.64 -3.52 -41.32
N ASN A 24 -15.00 -4.06 -40.28
CA ASN A 24 -14.06 -3.40 -39.38
C ASN A 24 -13.02 -2.59 -40.17
N ALA A 25 -12.95 -1.28 -39.91
CA ALA A 25 -11.81 -0.46 -40.26
C ALA A 25 -10.65 -0.73 -39.28
N PRO A 26 -9.41 -0.90 -39.76
CA PRO A 26 -8.26 -1.18 -38.90
C PRO A 26 -7.83 0.11 -38.19
N SER A 27 -7.78 0.06 -36.86
CA SER A 27 -7.12 1.07 -36.05
C SER A 27 -5.61 0.95 -36.22
N THR A 28 -5.00 1.99 -36.80
CA THR A 28 -3.56 2.18 -36.82
C THR A 28 -3.09 2.68 -35.46
N ASP A 29 -3.02 1.78 -34.48
CA ASP A 29 -2.18 1.99 -33.30
C ASP A 29 -0.78 1.43 -33.62
N PRO A 30 0.29 2.23 -33.59
CA PRO A 30 1.64 1.71 -33.76
C PRO A 30 1.97 0.78 -32.59
N GLU A 31 2.58 -0.36 -32.90
CA GLU A 31 3.09 -1.35 -31.95
C GLU A 31 4.03 -0.69 -30.92
N HIS A 32 3.47 -0.19 -29.83
CA HIS A 32 4.21 -0.15 -28.57
C HIS A 32 4.35 -1.60 -28.12
N SER A 33 5.57 -2.12 -28.21
CA SER A 33 6.00 -3.30 -27.45
C SER A 33 5.34 -3.24 -26.06
N LYS A 34 4.48 -4.22 -25.74
CA LYS A 34 3.87 -4.38 -24.42
C LYS A 34 4.99 -4.66 -23.42
N HIS A 35 5.72 -3.63 -22.98
CA HIS A 35 6.62 -3.74 -21.87
C HIS A 35 5.81 -4.20 -20.66
N SER A 36 6.19 -5.37 -20.16
CA SER A 36 5.68 -5.96 -18.93
C SER A 36 5.62 -4.90 -17.83
N ARG A 37 4.41 -4.59 -17.34
CA ARG A 37 4.21 -3.59 -16.28
C ARG A 37 4.62 -4.20 -14.95
N LEU A 38 5.90 -4.10 -14.61
CA LEU A 38 6.47 -4.54 -13.32
C LEU A 38 6.13 -3.56 -12.18
N ASP A 39 6.23 -4.08 -10.96
CA ASP A 39 6.06 -3.34 -9.71
C ASP A 39 6.96 -2.10 -9.60
N ALA A 40 6.53 -1.16 -8.77
CA ALA A 40 7.34 -0.02 -8.35
C ALA A 40 8.65 -0.51 -7.71
N GLY A 41 9.78 0.00 -8.20
CA GLY A 41 11.12 -0.33 -7.72
C GLY A 41 11.77 -1.57 -8.36
N ASN A 42 11.02 -2.39 -9.11
CA ASN A 42 11.45 -3.67 -9.68
C ASN A 42 11.77 -3.64 -11.19
N ARG A 43 11.80 -2.47 -11.83
CA ARG A 43 12.17 -2.36 -13.25
C ARG A 43 13.68 -2.49 -13.48
N ASP A 44 14.07 -2.58 -14.75
CA ASP A 44 15.48 -2.68 -15.16
C ASP A 44 16.33 -1.53 -14.61
N PHE A 45 17.62 -1.80 -14.35
CA PHE A 45 18.56 -0.81 -13.81
C PHE A 45 18.64 0.47 -14.66
N ASP A 46 18.57 0.32 -15.98
CA ASP A 46 18.58 1.45 -16.91
C ASP A 46 17.37 2.36 -16.72
N HIS A 47 16.20 1.82 -16.35
CA HIS A 47 15.00 2.64 -16.11
C HIS A 47 15.24 3.71 -15.04
N TYR A 48 15.82 3.30 -13.91
CA TYR A 48 16.09 4.20 -12.78
C TYR A 48 17.29 5.11 -13.05
N ALA A 49 18.29 4.63 -13.79
CA ALA A 49 19.44 5.44 -14.17
C ALA A 49 19.06 6.63 -15.07
N HIS A 50 18.06 6.47 -15.94
CA HIS A 50 17.59 7.52 -16.84
C HIS A 50 16.58 8.47 -16.17
N ARG A 51 15.75 7.99 -15.24
CA ARG A 51 14.68 8.80 -14.61
C ARG A 51 15.09 9.51 -13.32
N LEU A 52 16.05 8.97 -12.57
CA LEU A 52 16.47 9.55 -11.30
C LEU A 52 17.70 10.44 -11.47
N PRO A 53 17.80 11.55 -10.71
CA PRO A 53 19.05 12.29 -10.56
C PRO A 53 20.20 11.37 -10.13
N LYS A 54 21.42 11.64 -10.61
CA LYS A 54 22.61 10.80 -10.37
C LYS A 54 22.83 10.46 -8.90
N TRP A 55 22.64 11.43 -8.00
CA TRP A 55 22.81 11.23 -6.56
C TRP A 55 21.73 10.32 -5.94
N ARG A 56 20.47 10.39 -6.41
CA ARG A 56 19.38 9.51 -5.95
C ARG A 56 19.62 8.08 -6.42
N ASN A 57 20.03 7.90 -7.67
CA ASN A 57 20.35 6.59 -8.21
C ASN A 57 21.56 5.96 -7.49
N ALA A 58 22.59 6.74 -7.16
CA ALA A 58 23.73 6.26 -6.38
C ALA A 58 23.30 5.75 -4.98
N LEU A 59 22.39 6.48 -4.31
CA LEU A 59 21.86 6.07 -3.02
C LEU A 59 21.01 4.80 -3.13
N ARG A 60 20.13 4.70 -4.15
CA ARG A 60 19.36 3.50 -4.46
C ARG A 60 20.28 2.29 -4.69
N ASN A 61 21.32 2.44 -5.50
CA ASN A 61 22.26 1.36 -5.81
C ASN A 61 23.08 0.90 -4.60
N ARG A 62 23.26 1.76 -3.59
CA ARG A 62 23.91 1.39 -2.33
C ARG A 62 22.99 0.61 -1.40
N LEU A 63 21.69 0.94 -1.37
CA LEU A 63 20.71 0.31 -0.48
C LEU A 63 20.08 -0.97 -1.07
N LEU A 64 19.96 -1.06 -2.39
CA LEU A 64 19.34 -2.21 -3.07
C LEU A 64 19.98 -3.57 -2.74
N PRO A 65 21.32 -3.71 -2.63
CA PRO A 65 21.94 -4.97 -2.23
C PRO A 65 21.52 -5.42 -0.82
N ILE A 66 21.28 -4.47 0.09
CA ILE A 66 20.85 -4.77 1.46
C ILE A 66 19.44 -5.38 1.43
N VAL A 67 18.51 -4.76 0.71
CA VAL A 67 17.12 -5.28 0.57
C VAL A 67 17.11 -6.69 -0.02
N ARG A 68 17.96 -6.95 -1.02
CA ARG A 68 18.08 -8.28 -1.64
C ARG A 68 18.72 -9.30 -0.69
N TRP A 69 19.70 -8.89 0.10
CA TRP A 69 20.35 -9.74 1.09
C TRP A 69 19.42 -10.14 2.24
N GLU A 70 18.46 -9.28 2.61
CA GLU A 70 17.49 -9.58 3.68
C GLU A 70 16.44 -10.62 3.26
N THR A 71 16.14 -10.72 1.96
CA THR A 71 15.00 -11.52 1.45
C THR A 71 15.08 -13.03 1.79
N PRO A 72 16.22 -13.73 1.67
CA PRO A 72 16.37 -15.14 2.07
C PRO A 72 16.10 -15.39 3.56
N TRP A 73 16.54 -14.46 4.42
CA TRP A 73 16.36 -14.55 5.86
C TRP A 73 14.90 -14.34 6.25
N LEU A 74 14.20 -13.42 5.57
CA LEU A 74 12.77 -13.24 5.72
C LEU A 74 12.00 -14.48 5.25
N ALA A 75 12.43 -15.13 4.17
CA ALA A 75 11.82 -16.37 3.70
C ALA A 75 11.99 -17.51 4.72
N LEU A 76 13.17 -17.63 5.32
CA LEU A 76 13.40 -18.58 6.40
C LEU A 76 12.54 -18.29 7.64
N LEU A 77 12.40 -17.01 8.01
CA LEU A 77 11.52 -16.58 9.10
C LEU A 77 10.06 -16.99 8.80
N GLN A 78 9.61 -16.73 7.58
CA GLN A 78 8.27 -17.03 7.14
C GLN A 78 8.01 -18.55 7.12
N ASP A 79 8.95 -19.35 6.62
CA ASP A 79 8.80 -20.81 6.58
C ASP A 79 8.78 -21.47 7.96
N ASN A 80 9.42 -20.87 8.97
CA ASN A 80 9.40 -21.39 10.34
C ASN A 80 8.18 -20.93 11.15
N LEU A 81 7.66 -19.72 10.90
CA LEU A 81 6.59 -19.13 11.72
C LEU A 81 5.19 -19.27 11.13
N ARG A 82 5.05 -19.58 9.84
CA ARG A 82 3.74 -19.52 9.19
C ARG A 82 2.76 -20.55 9.71
N THR A 83 1.61 -20.06 10.18
CA THR A 83 0.44 -20.87 10.51
C THR A 83 -0.84 -20.16 10.06
N PRO A 84 -1.92 -20.88 9.73
CA PRO A 84 -3.18 -20.25 9.30
C PRO A 84 -3.77 -19.24 10.29
N ALA A 85 -3.55 -19.48 11.59
CA ALA A 85 -3.98 -18.56 12.65
C ALA A 85 -3.18 -17.25 12.65
N LEU A 86 -1.85 -17.34 12.56
CA LEU A 86 -0.98 -16.16 12.49
C LEU A 86 -1.14 -15.40 11.17
N ASP A 87 -1.35 -16.10 10.04
CA ASP A 87 -1.68 -15.49 8.75
C ASP A 87 -2.92 -14.61 8.87
N SER A 88 -3.96 -15.09 9.54
CA SER A 88 -5.19 -14.34 9.76
C SER A 88 -4.97 -13.15 10.72
N TYR A 89 -4.29 -13.38 11.85
CA TYR A 89 -4.00 -12.34 12.83
C TYR A 89 -3.20 -11.18 12.24
N PHE A 90 -2.10 -11.47 11.53
CA PHE A 90 -1.26 -10.43 10.92
C PHE A 90 -1.93 -9.75 9.72
N ALA A 91 -2.79 -10.45 8.99
CA ALA A 91 -3.63 -9.84 7.96
C ALA A 91 -4.67 -8.88 8.55
N TYR A 92 -5.31 -9.22 9.67
CA TYR A 92 -6.28 -8.32 10.33
C TYR A 92 -5.60 -7.13 11.00
N THR A 93 -4.49 -7.34 11.69
CA THR A 93 -3.73 -6.23 12.33
C THR A 93 -3.13 -5.28 11.30
N ALA A 94 -2.84 -5.75 10.07
CA ALA A 94 -2.49 -4.88 8.94
C ALA A 94 -3.54 -3.79 8.69
N ASN A 95 -4.82 -4.09 8.93
CA ASN A 95 -5.91 -3.16 8.66
C ASN A 95 -5.92 -1.96 9.62
N LEU A 96 -5.25 -2.05 10.78
CA LEU A 96 -5.09 -0.93 11.72
C LEU A 96 -4.27 0.23 11.12
N GLY A 97 -3.54 0.00 10.03
CA GLY A 97 -2.79 1.02 9.29
C GLY A 97 -3.49 1.57 8.05
N THR A 98 -4.79 1.27 7.85
CA THR A 98 -5.52 1.62 6.63
C THR A 98 -6.34 2.90 6.78
N HIS A 99 -6.59 3.60 5.66
CA HIS A 99 -7.43 4.80 5.62
C HIS A 99 -8.81 4.59 6.24
N THR A 100 -9.41 3.43 6.01
CA THR A 100 -10.71 3.05 6.58
C THR A 100 -10.69 3.03 8.10
N PHE A 101 -9.66 2.42 8.70
CA PHE A 101 -9.52 2.39 10.14
C PHE A 101 -9.37 3.81 10.70
N PHE A 102 -8.52 4.64 10.09
CA PHE A 102 -8.32 6.03 10.52
C PHE A 102 -9.58 6.88 10.39
N MET A 103 -10.38 6.68 9.33
CA MET A 103 -11.65 7.38 9.11
C MET A 103 -12.68 7.13 10.19
N VAL A 104 -12.68 5.94 10.80
CA VAL A 104 -13.61 5.60 11.88
C VAL A 104 -12.99 5.92 13.24
N PHE A 105 -11.73 5.54 13.47
CA PHE A 105 -11.09 5.60 14.79
C PHE A 105 -10.72 7.02 15.23
N LEU A 106 -10.14 7.84 14.34
CA LEU A 106 -9.66 9.18 14.73
C LEU A 106 -10.80 10.10 15.19
N PRO A 107 -11.95 10.19 14.49
CA PRO A 107 -13.05 11.05 14.92
C PRO A 107 -13.65 10.67 16.28
N ILE A 108 -13.62 9.39 16.66
CA ILE A 108 -14.11 8.93 17.98
C ILE A 108 -13.36 9.62 19.11
N GLN A 109 -12.06 9.87 18.97
CA GLN A 109 -11.26 10.57 19.99
C GLN A 109 -11.80 12.00 20.23
N PHE A 110 -12.19 12.71 19.16
CA PHE A 110 -12.79 14.04 19.27
C PHE A 110 -14.20 13.99 19.87
N TRP A 111 -15.03 13.02 19.46
CA TRP A 111 -16.39 12.89 19.98
C TRP A 111 -16.44 12.46 21.44
N CYS A 112 -15.41 11.81 21.93
CA CYS A 112 -15.25 11.45 23.35
C CYS A 112 -14.52 12.53 24.17
N GLY A 113 -14.29 13.72 23.61
CA GLY A 113 -13.68 14.84 24.34
C GLY A 113 -12.15 14.78 24.47
N TYR A 114 -11.49 13.77 23.91
CA TYR A 114 -10.03 13.62 23.93
C TYR A 114 -9.37 14.37 22.78
N THR A 115 -9.70 15.65 22.61
CA THR A 115 -9.27 16.44 21.44
C THR A 115 -7.76 16.65 21.36
N SER A 116 -7.07 16.84 22.49
CA SER A 116 -5.61 17.00 22.53
C SER A 116 -4.89 15.74 22.01
N ILE A 117 -5.28 14.56 22.52
CA ILE A 117 -4.76 13.26 22.08
C ILE A 117 -5.14 13.00 20.62
N GLY A 118 -6.38 13.32 20.23
CA GLY A 118 -6.86 13.15 18.86
C GLY A 118 -6.07 13.97 17.85
N ARG A 119 -5.80 15.25 18.14
CA ARG A 119 -4.97 16.12 17.29
C ARG A 119 -3.55 15.62 17.22
N ALA A 120 -2.91 15.32 18.34
CA ALA A 120 -1.55 14.77 18.36
C ALA A 120 -1.45 13.47 17.55
N THR A 121 -2.43 12.57 17.69
CA THR A 121 -2.49 11.31 16.93
C THR A 121 -2.59 11.59 15.43
N VAL A 122 -3.47 12.50 15.00
CA VAL A 122 -3.60 12.85 13.57
C VAL A 122 -2.32 13.46 13.02
N PHE A 123 -1.70 14.41 13.74
CA PHE A 123 -0.46 15.04 13.30
C PHE A 123 0.68 14.04 13.17
N MET A 124 0.84 13.14 14.15
CA MET A 124 1.87 12.10 14.09
C MET A 124 1.63 11.12 12.93
N LEU A 125 0.38 10.68 12.72
CA LEU A 125 0.04 9.80 11.59
C LEU A 125 0.27 10.51 10.25
N ALA A 126 -0.12 11.78 10.12
CA ALA A 126 0.08 12.56 8.91
C ALA A 126 1.57 12.79 8.63
N ALA A 127 2.35 13.15 9.66
CA ALA A 127 3.80 13.30 9.55
C ALA A 127 4.48 11.98 9.19
N GLY A 128 4.04 10.86 9.77
CA GLY A 128 4.57 9.52 9.48
C GLY A 128 4.30 9.09 8.05
N VAL A 129 3.07 9.23 7.56
CA VAL A 129 2.73 8.91 6.16
C VAL A 129 3.45 9.84 5.21
N TYR A 130 3.48 11.15 5.46
CA TYR A 130 4.17 12.11 4.61
C TYR A 130 5.69 11.87 4.56
N ALA A 131 6.35 11.75 5.71
CA ALA A 131 7.81 11.59 5.76
C ALA A 131 8.26 10.26 5.16
N THR A 132 7.54 9.17 5.45
CA THR A 132 7.85 7.87 4.85
C THR A 132 7.51 7.85 3.36
N GLY A 133 6.39 8.43 2.92
CA GLY A 133 6.00 8.58 1.52
C GLY A 133 7.01 9.40 0.72
N PHE A 134 7.52 10.48 1.32
CA PHE A 134 8.58 11.30 0.75
C PHE A 134 9.85 10.47 0.49
N LEU A 135 10.30 9.69 1.47
CA LEU A 135 11.49 8.83 1.32
C LEU A 135 11.25 7.67 0.34
N LYS A 136 10.06 7.08 0.34
CA LYS A 136 9.65 6.06 -0.63
C LYS A 136 9.81 6.56 -2.06
N ASP A 137 9.21 7.70 -2.38
CA ASP A 137 9.28 8.29 -3.72
C ASP A 137 10.68 8.84 -4.04
N MET A 138 11.45 9.25 -3.02
CA MET A 138 12.84 9.70 -3.20
C MET A 138 13.79 8.55 -3.58
N LEU A 139 13.64 7.37 -2.96
CA LEU A 139 14.58 6.26 -3.07
C LEU A 139 14.15 5.16 -4.04
N CYS A 140 12.86 5.03 -4.29
CA CYS A 140 12.28 4.06 -5.24
C CYS A 140 12.81 2.63 -5.03
N LEU A 141 12.92 2.20 -3.76
CA LEU A 141 13.42 0.87 -3.41
C LEU A 141 12.26 -0.16 -3.45
N PRO A 142 12.49 -1.33 -4.06
CA PRO A 142 11.48 -2.36 -4.17
C PRO A 142 11.17 -3.01 -2.82
N ARG A 143 10.00 -3.67 -2.75
CA ARG A 143 9.69 -4.61 -1.68
C ARG A 143 10.54 -5.89 -1.80
N PRO A 144 10.65 -6.71 -0.74
CA PRO A 144 11.25 -8.04 -0.83
C PRO A 144 10.63 -8.90 -1.95
N LEU A 145 11.45 -9.75 -2.57
CA LEU A 145 11.03 -10.59 -3.71
C LEU A 145 10.09 -11.71 -3.26
N SER A 146 9.08 -11.99 -4.08
CA SER A 146 8.08 -13.05 -3.86
C SER A 146 7.85 -13.77 -5.19
N PRO A 147 8.35 -15.00 -5.40
CA PRO A 147 9.05 -15.89 -4.47
C PRO A 147 10.48 -15.43 -4.11
N PRO A 148 11.11 -15.95 -3.03
CA PRO A 148 10.70 -17.05 -2.15
C PRO A 148 9.64 -16.70 -1.10
N LEU A 149 9.44 -15.42 -0.80
CA LEU A 149 8.40 -14.99 0.15
C LEU A 149 7.00 -15.18 -0.43
N ALA A 150 6.01 -15.32 0.44
CA ALA A 150 4.60 -15.21 0.11
C ALA A 150 4.05 -13.90 0.68
N ARG A 151 3.53 -13.02 -0.19
CA ARG A 151 2.84 -11.80 0.27
C ARG A 151 1.50 -12.15 0.89
N ILE A 152 1.29 -11.66 2.12
CA ILE A 152 0.04 -11.79 2.87
C ILE A 152 -0.57 -10.40 3.02
N SER A 153 -1.65 -10.15 2.30
CA SER A 153 -2.37 -8.86 2.36
C SER A 153 -3.86 -9.05 2.11
N MET A 154 -4.64 -8.18 2.76
CA MET A 154 -6.06 -7.99 2.50
C MET A 154 -6.31 -6.93 1.41
N SER A 155 -5.30 -6.10 1.10
CA SER A 155 -5.38 -5.05 0.08
C SER A 155 -4.32 -5.26 -1.00
N GLY A 156 -4.77 -5.39 -2.25
CA GLY A 156 -3.89 -5.52 -3.42
C GLY A 156 -3.15 -4.22 -3.77
N SER A 157 -3.66 -3.05 -3.37
CA SER A 157 -2.99 -1.77 -3.65
C SER A 157 -1.69 -1.59 -2.85
N ALA A 158 -1.62 -2.18 -1.66
CA ALA A 158 -0.43 -2.10 -0.81
C ALA A 158 0.79 -2.79 -1.44
N ALA A 159 0.60 -3.82 -2.27
CA ALA A 159 1.67 -4.52 -2.96
C ALA A 159 2.34 -3.68 -4.07
N LEU A 160 1.65 -2.65 -4.58
CA LEU A 160 2.11 -1.79 -5.66
C LEU A 160 3.03 -0.65 -5.19
N GLU A 161 3.17 -0.46 -3.88
CA GLU A 161 4.01 0.58 -3.28
C GLU A 161 5.49 0.18 -3.13
N TYR A 162 6.36 1.18 -3.11
CA TYR A 162 7.74 1.02 -2.65
C TYR A 162 7.81 0.47 -1.21
N GLY A 163 8.85 -0.33 -0.94
CA GLY A 163 9.04 -1.00 0.35
C GLY A 163 9.66 -0.11 1.42
N PHE A 164 10.65 0.70 1.06
CA PHE A 164 11.44 1.45 2.03
C PHE A 164 11.01 2.93 2.15
N PRO A 165 10.84 3.49 3.36
CA PRO A 165 10.72 2.83 4.67
C PRO A 165 9.27 2.41 4.99
N SER A 166 9.08 1.63 6.06
CA SER A 166 7.75 1.14 6.45
C SER A 166 6.89 2.20 7.17
N SER A 167 5.86 2.71 6.48
CA SER A 167 4.88 3.67 7.03
C SER A 167 4.07 3.11 8.21
N HIS A 168 3.72 1.82 8.16
CA HIS A 168 2.97 1.18 9.26
C HIS A 168 3.81 1.11 10.54
N SER A 169 5.10 0.77 10.42
CA SER A 169 6.01 0.75 11.57
C SER A 169 6.23 2.15 12.14
N ALA A 170 6.40 3.17 11.29
CA ALA A 170 6.53 4.56 11.72
C ALA A 170 5.28 5.03 12.50
N ASN A 171 4.10 4.80 11.95
CA ASN A 171 2.84 5.19 12.59
C ASN A 171 2.60 4.43 13.90
N ALA A 172 2.77 3.11 13.91
CA ALA A 172 2.56 2.30 15.12
C ALA A 172 3.50 2.70 16.26
N VAL A 173 4.79 2.90 15.96
CA VAL A 173 5.76 3.37 16.96
C VAL A 173 5.42 4.78 17.43
N SER A 174 5.08 5.70 16.53
CA SER A 174 4.78 7.09 16.91
C SER A 174 3.60 7.19 17.89
N VAL A 175 2.50 6.49 17.58
CA VAL A 175 1.30 6.46 18.42
C VAL A 175 1.55 5.73 19.72
N ALA A 176 2.22 4.57 19.69
CA ALA A 176 2.51 3.80 20.90
C ALA A 176 3.43 4.57 21.86
N PHE A 177 4.49 5.20 21.36
CA PHE A 177 5.42 5.95 22.19
C PHE A 177 4.76 7.17 22.81
N TYR A 178 3.96 7.90 22.05
CA TYR A 178 3.19 9.02 22.57
C TYR A 178 2.18 8.58 23.63
N ALA A 179 1.42 7.51 23.38
CA ALA A 179 0.47 6.98 24.35
C ALA A 179 1.16 6.51 25.64
N ILE A 180 2.27 5.79 25.54
CA ILE A 180 3.06 5.36 26.70
C ILE A 180 3.61 6.57 27.46
N TYR A 181 4.11 7.60 26.77
CA TYR A 181 4.57 8.83 27.40
C TYR A 181 3.44 9.50 28.18
N THR A 182 2.29 9.72 27.56
CA THR A 182 1.11 10.34 28.19
C THR A 182 0.62 9.52 29.39
N LEU A 183 0.55 8.19 29.26
CA LEU A 183 0.18 7.29 30.35
C LEU A 183 1.16 7.38 31.52
N ARG A 184 2.46 7.50 31.26
CA ARG A 184 3.46 7.64 32.33
C ARG A 184 3.34 8.98 33.05
N GLN A 185 3.04 10.06 32.33
CA GLN A 185 2.80 11.36 32.93
C GLN A 185 1.53 11.37 33.79
N SER A 186 0.47 10.66 33.37
CA SER A 186 -0.77 10.53 34.15
C SER A 186 -0.67 9.50 35.29
N ALA A 187 0.35 8.63 35.29
CA ALA A 187 0.53 7.58 36.29
C ALA A 187 0.78 8.12 37.71
N GLU A 188 1.26 9.36 37.83
CA GLU A 188 1.43 10.01 39.14
C GLU A 188 0.09 10.26 39.86
N GLN A 189 -1.03 10.22 39.13
CA GLN A 189 -2.37 10.54 39.65
C GLN A 189 -3.32 9.34 39.73
N ASP A 190 -3.00 8.19 39.13
CA ASP A 190 -3.98 7.12 38.86
C ASP A 190 -3.47 5.69 39.19
N ASN A 191 -4.38 4.74 39.42
CA ASN A 191 -4.09 3.38 39.92
C ASN A 191 -3.01 2.62 39.11
N SER A 192 -1.93 2.19 39.79
CA SER A 192 -0.69 1.63 39.22
C SER A 192 -0.87 0.41 38.29
N ASN A 193 -1.85 -0.46 38.55
CA ASN A 193 -2.02 -1.71 37.78
C ASN A 193 -2.67 -1.50 36.40
N TRP A 194 -3.68 -0.63 36.29
CA TRP A 194 -4.39 -0.38 35.03
C TRP A 194 -3.49 0.35 34.04
N ASN A 195 -2.77 1.35 34.53
CA ASN A 195 -1.81 2.10 33.73
C ASN A 195 -0.69 1.19 33.19
N THR A 196 -0.14 0.32 34.04
CA THR A 196 0.86 -0.69 33.62
C THR A 196 0.30 -1.63 32.54
N GLY A 197 -0.95 -2.08 32.69
CA GLY A 197 -1.64 -2.90 31.68
C GLY A 197 -1.80 -2.19 30.33
N LEU A 198 -2.17 -0.91 30.33
CA LEU A 198 -2.29 -0.10 29.12
C LEU A 198 -0.93 0.14 28.45
N GLN A 199 0.12 0.41 29.23
CA GLN A 199 1.48 0.52 28.69
C GLN A 199 1.92 -0.79 28.01
N ALA A 200 1.69 -1.93 28.67
CA ALA A 200 1.98 -3.24 28.10
C ALA A 200 1.20 -3.49 26.80
N LEU A 201 -0.06 -3.06 26.72
CA LEU A 201 -0.88 -3.14 25.52
C LEU A 201 -0.29 -2.31 24.36
N PHE A 202 0.18 -1.09 24.61
CA PHE A 202 0.80 -0.26 23.56
C PHE A 202 2.16 -0.80 23.11
N TYR A 203 2.96 -1.36 24.02
CA TYR A 203 4.19 -2.08 23.65
C TYR A 203 3.87 -3.29 22.77
N PHE A 204 2.88 -4.09 23.17
CA PHE A 204 2.43 -5.24 22.39
C PHE A 204 1.89 -4.82 21.01
N TYR A 205 1.11 -3.74 20.94
CA TYR A 205 0.61 -3.17 19.69
C TYR A 205 1.77 -2.80 18.75
N ALA A 206 2.76 -2.04 19.22
CA ALA A 206 3.89 -1.64 18.39
C ALA A 206 4.70 -2.84 17.90
N LEU A 207 5.04 -3.77 18.81
CA LEU A 207 5.78 -4.99 18.48
C LEU A 207 5.01 -5.88 17.50
N SER A 208 3.70 -6.03 17.69
CA SER A 208 2.84 -6.82 16.81
C SER A 208 2.79 -6.27 15.39
N ILE A 209 2.66 -4.95 15.21
CA ILE A 209 2.65 -4.34 13.87
C ILE A 209 4.00 -4.49 13.18
N ILE A 210 5.10 -4.23 13.90
CA ILE A 210 6.49 -4.39 13.41
C ILE A 210 6.72 -5.84 12.96
N ALA A 211 6.43 -6.82 13.83
CA ALA A 211 6.56 -8.24 13.52
C ALA A 211 5.66 -8.64 12.35
N GLY A 212 4.43 -8.13 12.30
CA GLY A 212 3.49 -8.39 11.22
C GLY A 212 3.96 -7.89 9.85
N ARG A 213 4.69 -6.76 9.77
CA ARG A 213 5.25 -6.28 8.50
C ARG A 213 6.31 -7.23 7.91
N LEU A 214 7.12 -7.84 8.78
CA LEU A 214 8.12 -8.84 8.42
C LEU A 214 7.43 -10.18 8.07
N TYR A 215 6.50 -10.63 8.91
CA TYR A 215 5.76 -11.89 8.74
C TYR A 215 4.97 -11.94 7.43
N CYS A 216 4.30 -10.83 7.07
CA CYS A 216 3.52 -10.72 5.84
C CYS A 216 4.38 -10.66 4.57
N GLY A 217 5.72 -10.61 4.68
CA GLY A 217 6.64 -10.51 3.54
C GLY A 217 6.55 -9.17 2.78
N MET A 218 5.99 -8.13 3.42
CA MET A 218 5.73 -6.84 2.78
C MET A 218 6.92 -5.88 2.92
N HIS A 219 7.74 -6.04 3.96
CA HIS A 219 8.87 -5.15 4.27
C HIS A 219 10.08 -5.93 4.76
N GLY A 220 11.27 -5.37 4.51
CA GLY A 220 12.54 -5.85 5.04
C GLY A 220 12.84 -5.38 6.47
N PHE A 221 13.96 -5.84 7.03
CA PHE A 221 14.41 -5.41 8.36
C PHE A 221 14.80 -3.94 8.36
N LEU A 222 15.55 -3.50 7.34
CA LEU A 222 15.93 -2.11 7.16
C LEU A 222 14.72 -1.17 7.02
N ASP A 223 13.67 -1.59 6.30
CA ASP A 223 12.41 -0.83 6.16
C ASP A 223 11.75 -0.56 7.51
N VAL A 224 11.70 -1.60 8.36
CA VAL A 224 11.02 -1.56 9.65
C VAL A 224 11.85 -0.80 10.68
N ILE A 225 13.18 -1.01 10.73
CA ILE A 225 14.08 -0.27 11.63
C ILE A 225 14.03 1.22 11.34
N VAL A 226 14.20 1.63 10.08
CA VAL A 226 14.16 3.04 9.70
C VAL A 226 12.77 3.63 9.94
N GLY A 227 11.72 2.88 9.60
CA GLY A 227 10.34 3.30 9.91
C GLY A 227 10.14 3.55 11.40
N SER A 228 10.56 2.63 12.27
CA SER A 228 10.47 2.77 13.73
C SER A 228 11.27 3.96 14.27
N ILE A 229 12.48 4.20 13.76
CA ILE A 229 13.28 5.37 14.13
C ILE A 229 12.56 6.66 13.74
N MET A 230 12.01 6.73 12.53
CA MET A 230 11.21 7.88 12.09
C MET A 230 9.99 8.09 12.98
N GLY A 231 9.28 7.02 13.35
CA GLY A 231 8.15 7.09 14.27
C GLY A 231 8.54 7.69 15.64
N ALA A 232 9.66 7.24 16.21
CA ALA A 232 10.16 7.79 17.47
C ALA A 232 10.58 9.27 17.35
N LEU A 233 11.22 9.66 16.24
CA LEU A 233 11.56 11.06 15.97
C LEU A 233 10.32 11.94 15.83
N ILE A 234 9.27 11.44 15.16
CA ILE A 234 7.99 12.14 15.04
C ILE A 234 7.35 12.36 16.40
N THR A 235 7.34 11.34 17.28
CA THR A 235 6.87 11.53 18.66
C THR A 235 7.69 12.58 19.39
N ALA A 236 9.02 12.57 19.28
CA ALA A 236 9.86 13.57 19.92
C ALA A 236 9.54 14.99 19.43
N ILE A 237 9.33 15.17 18.12
CA ILE A 237 8.91 16.45 17.54
C ILE A 237 7.53 16.86 18.08
N GLN A 238 6.57 15.93 18.14
CA GLN A 238 5.24 16.20 18.67
C GLN A 238 5.27 16.62 20.15
N LEU A 239 6.12 15.99 20.96
CA LEU A 239 6.25 16.33 22.38
C LEU A 239 6.92 17.70 22.61
N VAL A 240 7.84 18.10 21.74
CA VAL A 240 8.56 19.38 21.88
C VAL A 240 7.78 20.56 21.28
N TYR A 241 7.14 20.35 20.13
CA TYR A 241 6.51 21.42 19.35
C TYR A 241 4.98 21.35 19.31
N GLY A 242 4.35 20.31 19.85
CA GLY A 242 2.90 20.10 19.79
C GLY A 242 2.12 21.24 20.45
N ASP A 243 2.49 21.63 21.66
CA ASP A 243 1.81 22.70 22.39
C ASP A 243 1.96 24.06 21.68
N TRP A 244 3.13 24.30 21.07
CA TRP A 244 3.36 25.51 20.28
C TRP A 244 2.50 25.54 19.01
N LEU A 245 2.42 24.42 18.28
CA LEU A 245 1.58 24.30 17.10
C LEU A 245 0.10 24.51 17.44
N ASP A 246 -0.38 23.91 18.53
CA ASP A 246 -1.76 24.08 18.96
C ASP A 246 -2.04 25.52 19.41
N SER A 247 -1.12 26.11 20.18
CA SER A 247 -1.22 27.52 20.56
C SER A 247 -1.26 28.44 19.33
N PHE A 248 -0.44 28.19 18.30
CA PHE A 248 -0.44 28.94 17.05
C PHE A 248 -1.79 28.83 16.31
N ILE A 249 -2.41 27.65 16.30
CA ILE A 249 -3.70 27.41 15.64
C ILE A 249 -4.86 28.07 16.42
N PHE A 250 -4.89 28.00 17.75
CA PHE A 250 -6.00 28.52 18.55
C PHE A 250 -5.90 30.00 18.90
N SER A 251 -4.69 30.53 19.11
CA SER A 251 -4.49 31.97 19.33
C SER A 251 -4.62 32.79 18.05
N GLY A 252 -4.56 32.12 16.90
CA GLY A 252 -4.43 32.75 15.60
C GLY A 252 -5.71 33.38 15.05
N SER A 253 -5.52 34.49 14.35
CA SER A 253 -6.55 35.06 13.47
C SER A 253 -6.75 34.16 12.24
N TYR A 254 -7.73 34.46 11.39
CA TYR A 254 -7.95 33.74 10.13
C TYR A 254 -6.66 33.63 9.27
N THR A 255 -5.75 34.60 9.40
CA THR A 255 -4.44 34.62 8.74
C THR A 255 -3.53 33.45 9.13
N ASP A 256 -3.53 33.01 10.38
CA ASP A 256 -2.61 31.98 10.87
C ASP A 256 -3.04 30.59 10.38
N ILE A 257 -4.36 30.36 10.32
CA ILE A 257 -4.95 29.18 9.68
C ILE A 257 -4.63 29.14 8.19
N LEU A 258 -4.68 30.29 7.52
CA LEU A 258 -4.31 30.40 6.11
C LEU A 258 -2.82 30.12 5.88
N ILE A 259 -1.94 30.63 6.75
CA ILE A 259 -0.49 30.35 6.71
C ILE A 259 -0.23 28.86 6.95
N ALA A 260 -0.86 28.24 7.96
CA ALA A 260 -0.73 26.81 8.22
C ALA A 260 -1.20 25.97 7.02
N THR A 261 -2.32 26.36 6.41
CA THR A 261 -2.85 25.70 5.20
C THR A 261 -1.88 25.84 4.03
N LEU A 262 -1.34 27.03 3.80
CA LEU A 262 -0.34 27.28 2.76
C LEU A 262 0.92 26.43 2.99
N ALA A 263 1.41 26.35 4.23
CA ALA A 263 2.56 25.54 4.59
C ALA A 263 2.35 24.06 4.25
N VAL A 264 1.17 23.50 4.56
CA VAL A 264 0.81 22.12 4.18
C VAL A 264 0.75 21.96 2.65
N CYS A 265 0.19 22.93 1.92
CA CYS A 265 0.20 22.92 0.45
C CYS A 265 1.62 22.95 -0.13
N VAL A 266 2.54 23.71 0.48
CA VAL A 266 3.96 23.73 0.11
C VAL A 266 4.61 22.38 0.38
N LEU A 267 4.31 21.71 1.51
CA LEU A 267 4.79 20.36 1.79
C LEU A 267 4.32 19.36 0.72
N VAL A 268 3.06 19.41 0.32
CA VAL A 268 2.56 18.58 -0.79
C VAL A 268 3.32 18.90 -2.09
N ARG A 269 3.61 20.18 -2.36
CA ARG A 269 4.32 20.62 -3.57
C ARG A 269 5.76 20.12 -3.67
N ILE A 270 6.49 20.08 -2.57
CA ILE A 270 7.89 19.63 -2.54
C ILE A 270 8.04 18.11 -2.56
N HIS A 271 6.93 17.37 -2.47
CA HIS A 271 6.96 15.91 -2.48
C HIS A 271 7.65 15.38 -3.76
N PRO A 272 8.65 14.49 -3.66
CA PRO A 272 9.41 14.00 -4.80
C PRO A 272 8.50 13.41 -5.87
N GLU A 273 8.90 13.59 -7.12
CA GLU A 273 8.32 12.85 -8.23
C GLU A 273 8.89 11.43 -8.24
N PRO A 274 8.03 10.40 -8.19
CA PRO A 274 8.48 9.02 -8.20
C PRO A 274 8.91 8.59 -9.60
N ALA A 275 9.78 7.57 -9.70
CA ALA A 275 10.18 7.00 -10.99
C ALA A 275 9.07 6.12 -11.62
N ASP A 276 8.31 5.44 -10.76
CA ASP A 276 7.17 4.58 -11.06
C ASP A 276 5.86 5.10 -10.44
N ASP A 277 4.73 4.56 -10.89
CA ASP A 277 3.40 4.87 -10.36
C ASP A 277 3.20 4.26 -8.96
N CYS A 278 3.53 5.01 -7.88
CA CYS A 278 3.29 4.63 -6.48
C CYS A 278 2.09 5.38 -5.88
N PRO A 279 1.20 4.74 -5.06
CA PRO A 279 0.15 5.45 -4.30
C PRO A 279 0.65 6.31 -3.14
N CYS A 280 1.95 6.29 -2.85
CA CYS A 280 2.64 7.08 -1.83
C CYS A 280 2.21 8.57 -1.76
N TYR A 281 2.14 9.24 -2.92
CA TYR A 281 1.73 10.65 -2.99
C TYR A 281 0.24 10.85 -2.69
N ASP A 282 -0.63 9.93 -3.14
CA ASP A 282 -2.07 10.00 -2.86
C ASP A 282 -2.32 9.97 -1.36
N ASP A 283 -1.62 9.08 -0.64
CA ASP A 283 -1.76 8.91 0.80
C ASP A 283 -1.28 10.16 1.54
N SER A 284 -0.15 10.72 1.12
CA SER A 284 0.41 11.96 1.68
C SER A 284 -0.53 13.15 1.53
N VAL A 285 -1.14 13.32 0.36
CA VAL A 285 -2.14 14.37 0.10
C VAL A 285 -3.39 14.15 0.94
N SER A 286 -3.85 12.89 1.05
CA SER A 286 -5.04 12.55 1.84
C SER A 286 -4.87 13.00 3.28
N PHE A 287 -3.75 12.64 3.90
CA PHE A 287 -3.41 13.04 5.26
C PHE A 287 -3.17 14.55 5.41
N ALA A 288 -2.55 15.21 4.43
CA ALA A 288 -2.43 16.67 4.39
C ALA A 288 -3.82 17.34 4.44
N GLY A 289 -4.79 16.77 3.72
CA GLY A 289 -6.18 17.20 3.78
C GLY A 289 -6.84 17.01 5.14
N VAL A 290 -6.60 15.88 5.80
CA VAL A 290 -7.06 15.65 7.18
C VAL A 290 -6.50 16.72 8.12
N VAL A 291 -5.21 17.04 8.00
CA VAL A 291 -4.56 18.07 8.82
C VAL A 291 -5.18 19.45 8.61
N ILE A 292 -5.39 19.86 7.36
CA ILE A 292 -6.06 21.13 7.02
C ILE A 292 -7.48 21.14 7.60
N GLY A 293 -8.23 20.06 7.38
CA GLY A 293 -9.61 19.93 7.85
C GLY A 293 -9.74 20.00 9.37
N ILE A 294 -8.85 19.33 10.11
CA ILE A 294 -8.86 19.35 11.58
C ILE A 294 -8.40 20.70 12.12
N ASN A 295 -7.46 21.39 11.49
CA ASN A 295 -7.07 22.74 11.92
C ASN A 295 -8.20 23.74 11.74
N ILE A 296 -8.83 23.77 10.56
CA ILE A 296 -9.98 24.65 10.31
C ILE A 296 -11.15 24.26 11.21
N GLY A 297 -11.44 22.97 11.35
CA GLY A 297 -12.55 22.45 12.15
C GLY A 297 -12.37 22.72 13.65
N ALA A 298 -11.18 22.49 14.20
CA ALA A 298 -10.89 22.75 15.60
C ALA A 298 -10.90 24.25 15.91
N TRP A 299 -10.30 25.07 15.04
CA TRP A 299 -10.37 26.52 15.18
C TRP A 299 -11.80 27.03 15.13
N HIS A 300 -12.60 26.58 14.15
CA HIS A 300 -14.00 26.98 14.06
C HIS A 300 -14.82 26.55 15.28
N TYR A 301 -14.66 25.29 15.73
CA TYR A 301 -15.39 24.76 16.87
C TYR A 301 -15.01 25.47 18.18
N ALA A 302 -13.74 25.81 18.38
CA ALA A 302 -13.27 26.58 19.54
C ALA A 302 -13.91 27.97 19.65
N GLN A 303 -14.30 28.57 18.51
CA GLN A 303 -15.02 29.85 18.48
C GLN A 303 -16.53 29.70 18.76
N THR A 304 -17.05 28.49 18.81
CA THR A 304 -18.46 28.26 19.13
C THR A 304 -18.70 28.19 20.63
N GLY A 305 -19.89 28.57 21.08
CA GLY A 305 -20.30 28.42 22.48
C GLY A 305 -20.48 26.96 22.95
N PHE A 306 -20.24 25.97 22.07
CA PHE A 306 -20.38 24.55 22.38
C PHE A 306 -19.10 23.90 22.91
N ALA A 307 -17.95 24.57 22.81
CA ALA A 307 -16.67 24.03 23.28
C ALA A 307 -16.47 24.27 24.78
N LEU A 308 -15.79 23.33 25.45
CA LEU A 308 -15.36 23.51 26.84
C LEU A 308 -14.26 24.58 26.93
N GLN A 309 -14.45 25.58 27.80
CA GLN A 309 -13.49 26.67 27.99
C GLN A 309 -12.37 26.32 28.98
N ASP A 310 -12.66 25.49 30.00
CA ASP A 310 -11.70 25.11 31.05
C ASP A 310 -10.75 23.97 30.62
N ALA A 311 -11.04 23.34 29.49
CA ALA A 311 -10.24 22.26 28.91
C ALA A 311 -9.46 22.77 27.68
N TYR A 312 -8.93 21.83 26.89
CA TYR A 312 -8.31 22.16 25.62
C TYR A 312 -9.32 22.90 24.70
N PRO A 313 -8.98 24.03 24.03
CA PRO A 313 -9.94 25.02 23.50
C PRO A 313 -11.03 24.51 22.55
N SER A 314 -10.84 23.34 21.92
CA SER A 314 -11.82 22.71 21.02
C SER A 314 -12.34 21.37 21.57
N SER A 315 -12.41 21.22 22.89
CA SER A 315 -12.86 19.97 23.52
C SER A 315 -14.38 19.88 23.54
N VAL A 316 -14.88 18.73 23.11
CA VAL A 316 -16.32 18.44 23.14
C VAL A 316 -16.68 17.90 24.53
N PRO A 317 -17.75 18.40 25.18
CA PRO A 317 -18.24 17.84 26.43
C PRO A 317 -18.50 16.33 26.32
N PHE A 318 -17.83 15.56 27.18
CA PHE A 318 -18.00 14.12 27.30
C PHE A 318 -17.67 13.60 28.71
N SER A 319 -18.60 12.86 29.30
CA SER A 319 -18.46 12.17 30.59
C SER A 319 -19.21 10.85 30.48
N LEU A 320 -18.49 9.74 30.66
CA LEU A 320 -19.09 8.41 30.51
C LEU A 320 -20.08 8.10 31.64
N GLN A 321 -19.80 8.62 32.83
CA GLN A 321 -20.60 8.45 34.04
C GLN A 321 -21.97 9.13 33.91
N GLU A 322 -21.99 10.35 33.36
CA GLU A 322 -23.23 11.14 33.21
C GLU A 322 -24.07 10.71 32.01
N MET A 323 -23.42 10.38 30.88
CA MET A 323 -24.13 9.97 29.67
C MET A 323 -24.63 8.53 29.74
N GLY A 324 -23.90 7.65 30.44
CA GLY A 324 -24.07 6.21 30.39
C GLY A 324 -23.59 5.58 29.08
N LEU A 325 -23.29 4.28 29.13
CA LEU A 325 -22.72 3.53 28.00
C LEU A 325 -23.62 3.53 26.76
N LEU A 326 -24.94 3.49 26.93
CA LEU A 326 -25.90 3.44 25.82
C LEU A 326 -25.87 4.72 25.00
N LYS A 327 -25.98 5.90 25.65
CA LYS A 327 -25.96 7.20 24.99
C LYS A 327 -24.61 7.45 24.30
N ALA A 328 -23.51 7.09 24.94
CA ALA A 328 -22.17 7.16 24.35
C ALA A 328 -22.04 6.27 23.11
N THR A 329 -22.55 5.05 23.15
CA THR A 329 -22.53 4.12 22.00
C THR A 329 -23.36 4.66 20.84
N ILE A 330 -24.58 5.17 21.11
CA ILE A 330 -25.44 5.78 20.09
C ILE A 330 -24.75 7.00 19.45
N ARG A 331 -24.11 7.86 20.25
CA ARG A 331 -23.34 9.01 19.77
C ARG A 331 -22.22 8.59 18.82
N ILE A 332 -21.45 7.55 19.17
CA ILE A 332 -20.38 7.02 18.30
C ILE A 332 -20.96 6.45 16.99
N VAL A 333 -21.98 5.59 17.08
CA VAL A 333 -22.60 4.96 15.90
C VAL A 333 -23.17 6.03 14.96
N LEU A 334 -23.88 7.02 15.51
CA LEU A 334 -24.42 8.13 14.74
C LEU A 334 -23.30 8.93 14.05
N GLY A 335 -22.23 9.26 14.78
CA GLY A 335 -21.09 9.98 14.20
C GLY A 335 -20.47 9.22 13.03
N VAL A 336 -20.29 7.91 13.16
CA VAL A 336 -19.78 7.04 12.09
C VAL A 336 -20.71 7.05 10.88
N VAL A 337 -22.03 6.93 11.08
CA VAL A 337 -23.02 7.01 9.99
C VAL A 337 -22.93 8.37 9.28
N VAL A 338 -22.83 9.47 10.01
CA VAL A 338 -22.70 10.81 9.42
C VAL A 338 -21.44 10.94 8.57
N ILE A 339 -20.30 10.39 9.00
CA ILE A 339 -19.08 10.37 8.19
C ILE A 339 -19.30 9.61 6.87
N PHE A 340 -19.94 8.44 6.92
CA PHE A 340 -20.21 7.67 5.70
C PHE A 340 -21.17 8.39 4.76
N VAL A 341 -22.23 9.00 5.28
CA VAL A 341 -23.17 9.82 4.50
C VAL A 341 -22.45 11.01 3.89
N TRP A 342 -21.63 11.72 4.67
CA TRP A 342 -20.82 12.85 4.19
C TRP A 342 -19.87 12.43 3.08
N ARG A 343 -19.16 11.31 3.25
CA ARG A 343 -18.27 10.76 2.23
C ARG A 343 -19.04 10.41 0.96
N ALA A 344 -20.21 9.77 1.10
CA ALA A 344 -21.03 9.35 -0.02
C ALA A 344 -21.62 10.53 -0.81
N THR A 345 -21.93 11.65 -0.14
CA THR A 345 -22.46 12.86 -0.80
C THR A 345 -21.35 13.76 -1.35
N MET A 346 -20.25 13.95 -0.63
CA MET A 346 -19.16 14.82 -1.06
C MET A 346 -18.35 14.24 -2.22
N LYS A 347 -18.12 12.91 -2.26
CA LYS A 347 -17.34 12.29 -3.36
C LYS A 347 -17.93 12.62 -4.75
N PRO A 348 -19.23 12.40 -5.04
CA PRO A 348 -19.80 12.77 -6.34
C PRO A 348 -19.91 14.29 -6.54
N ALA A 349 -20.21 15.06 -5.49
CA ALA A 349 -20.27 16.52 -5.59
C ALA A 349 -18.92 17.10 -6.03
N LEU A 350 -17.82 16.65 -5.42
CA LEU A 350 -16.48 17.11 -5.76
C LEU A 350 -16.04 16.67 -7.15
N PHE A 351 -16.37 15.45 -7.58
CA PHE A 351 -16.12 15.03 -8.96
C PHE A 351 -16.93 15.80 -10.00
N THR A 352 -18.00 16.49 -9.59
CA THR A 352 -18.75 17.39 -10.46
C THR A 352 -18.16 18.81 -10.45
N ILE A 353 -17.74 19.31 -9.29
CA ILE A 353 -17.31 20.70 -9.08
C ILE A 353 -15.83 20.93 -9.44
N LEU A 354 -14.93 19.99 -9.12
CA LEU A 354 -13.48 20.18 -9.28
C LEU A 354 -13.01 20.19 -10.74
N PRO A 355 -13.46 19.32 -11.66
CA PRO A 355 -12.90 19.31 -13.01
C PRO A 355 -13.04 20.65 -13.75
N PRO A 356 -14.17 21.38 -13.68
CA PRO A 356 -14.26 22.75 -14.20
C PRO A 356 -13.23 23.72 -13.59
N ILE A 357 -13.04 23.66 -12.27
CA ILE A 357 -12.08 24.52 -11.55
C ILE A 357 -10.65 24.21 -11.99
N PHE A 358 -10.29 22.93 -12.09
CA PHE A 358 -8.96 22.52 -12.54
C PHE A 358 -8.68 22.91 -13.98
N ARG A 359 -9.69 22.87 -14.87
CA ARG A 359 -9.56 23.38 -16.25
C ARG A 359 -9.33 24.89 -16.28
N LEU A 360 -9.97 25.64 -15.39
CA LEU A 360 -9.74 27.09 -15.25
C LEU A 360 -8.30 27.37 -14.74
N LEU A 361 -7.85 26.62 -13.73
CA LEU A 361 -6.48 26.73 -13.21
C LEU A 361 -5.43 26.34 -14.25
N GLU A 362 -5.72 25.37 -15.11
CA GLU A 362 -4.87 24.99 -16.24
C GLU A 362 -4.76 26.12 -17.27
N GLN A 363 -5.86 26.80 -17.59
CA GLN A 363 -5.84 28.00 -18.43
C GLN A 363 -5.00 29.13 -17.81
N ALA A 364 -5.05 29.27 -16.48
CA ALA A 364 -4.24 30.22 -15.72
C ALA A 364 -2.76 29.81 -15.57
N ARG A 365 -2.33 28.68 -16.13
CA ARG A 365 -0.99 28.07 -15.95
C ARG A 365 -0.60 27.83 -14.49
N TRP A 366 -1.59 27.61 -13.63
CA TRP A 366 -1.40 27.21 -12.23
C TRP A 366 -1.59 25.70 -12.04
N ASN A 367 -1.49 24.91 -13.11
CA ASN A 367 -1.54 23.46 -13.01
C ASN A 367 -0.22 22.91 -12.42
N MET A 368 -0.33 21.81 -11.69
CA MET A 368 0.83 21.07 -11.20
C MET A 368 0.87 19.71 -11.91
N PRO A 369 1.40 19.66 -13.15
CA PRO A 369 1.47 18.41 -13.89
C PRO A 369 2.39 17.44 -13.17
N ARG A 370 1.87 16.25 -12.84
CA ARG A 370 2.63 15.15 -12.23
C ARG A 370 2.64 13.97 -13.19
N ALA A 371 3.77 13.27 -13.28
CA ALA A 371 4.05 12.27 -14.33
C ALA A 371 3.01 11.12 -14.44
N PHE A 372 2.24 10.83 -13.39
CA PHE A 372 1.28 9.73 -13.33
C PHE A 372 -0.18 10.16 -13.14
N PHE A 373 -0.46 11.47 -13.27
CA PHE A 373 -1.81 12.01 -13.13
C PHE A 373 -2.34 12.50 -14.48
N LEU A 374 -3.58 12.14 -14.79
CA LEU A 374 -4.28 12.72 -15.93
C LEU A 374 -4.79 14.11 -15.55
N ASN A 375 -4.36 15.12 -16.30
CA ASN A 375 -4.86 16.49 -16.17
C ASN A 375 -6.35 16.57 -16.53
N ALA A 376 -7.07 17.49 -15.88
CA ALA A 376 -8.48 17.77 -16.09
C ALA A 376 -8.87 18.13 -17.54
N SER A 377 -7.94 18.63 -18.35
CA SER A 377 -8.12 18.83 -19.80
C SER A 377 -8.24 17.54 -20.61
N LYS A 378 -7.63 16.44 -20.14
CA LYS A 378 -7.49 15.18 -20.90
C LYS A 378 -8.65 14.21 -20.72
N TYR A 379 -9.60 14.51 -19.82
CA TYR A 379 -10.76 13.64 -19.58
C TYR A 379 -12.06 14.44 -19.46
N LYS A 380 -13.15 13.85 -19.97
CA LYS A 380 -14.50 14.42 -19.91
C LYS A 380 -15.30 13.90 -18.71
N SER A 381 -15.14 12.61 -18.39
CA SER A 381 -15.80 11.95 -17.26
C SER A 381 -14.81 11.06 -16.50
N ILE A 382 -14.98 11.01 -15.19
CA ILE A 382 -14.23 10.12 -14.29
C ILE A 382 -14.97 8.79 -14.29
N LYS A 383 -14.28 7.70 -14.62
CA LYS A 383 -14.89 6.36 -14.56
C LYS A 383 -15.18 6.01 -13.09
N PRO A 384 -16.42 5.61 -12.74
CA PRO A 384 -16.73 5.14 -11.40
C PRO A 384 -15.85 3.94 -11.04
N PHE A 385 -15.18 4.03 -9.90
CA PHE A 385 -14.23 3.03 -9.42
C PHE A 385 -15.00 1.79 -8.93
N ALA A 386 -14.63 0.60 -9.41
CA ALA A 386 -15.22 -0.65 -8.95
C ALA A 386 -14.61 -1.13 -7.60
N ASP A 387 -13.32 -0.88 -7.35
CA ASP A 387 -12.57 -1.57 -6.27
C ASP A 387 -11.59 -0.64 -5.52
N ASP A 388 -11.96 0.61 -5.27
CA ASP A 388 -11.03 1.62 -4.70
C ASP A 388 -10.71 1.37 -3.21
N ASP A 389 -11.52 0.61 -2.48
CA ASP A 389 -11.37 0.33 -1.06
C ASP A 389 -11.86 -1.10 -0.74
N ASN A 390 -11.02 -2.12 -0.93
CA ASN A 390 -11.30 -3.53 -0.61
C ASN A 390 -11.57 -3.82 0.89
N LEU A 391 -11.93 -2.82 1.68
CA LEU A 391 -12.22 -2.94 3.11
C LEU A 391 -13.63 -2.46 3.49
N ILE A 392 -14.27 -1.60 2.68
CA ILE A 392 -15.70 -1.30 2.82
C ILE A 392 -16.31 -1.30 1.42
N PRO A 393 -17.05 -2.35 1.07
CA PRO A 393 -17.74 -2.37 -0.20
C PRO A 393 -18.86 -1.31 -0.19
N PRO A 394 -19.34 -0.89 -1.37
CA PRO A 394 -20.49 0.01 -1.46
C PRO A 394 -21.66 -0.48 -0.60
N ALA A 395 -22.45 0.44 -0.05
CA ALA A 395 -23.50 0.13 0.94
C ALA A 395 -24.50 -0.96 0.50
N SER A 396 -24.62 -1.18 -0.82
CA SER A 396 -25.39 -2.27 -1.44
C SER A 396 -24.87 -3.69 -1.13
N GLU A 397 -23.60 -3.86 -0.75
CA GLU A 397 -22.95 -5.16 -0.51
C GLU A 397 -22.77 -5.51 0.97
N LEU A 398 -23.07 -4.58 1.88
CA LEU A 398 -23.07 -4.81 3.33
C LEU A 398 -23.90 -6.02 3.79
N PRO A 399 -25.09 -6.33 3.22
CA PRO A 399 -25.87 -7.51 3.60
C PRO A 399 -25.16 -8.84 3.26
N HIS A 400 -24.36 -8.87 2.19
CA HIS A 400 -23.61 -10.06 1.78
C HIS A 400 -22.38 -10.30 2.69
N MET A 401 -21.77 -9.23 3.20
CA MET A 401 -20.71 -9.34 4.21
C MET A 401 -21.21 -9.82 5.56
N LEU A 402 -22.39 -9.36 6.02
CA LEU A 402 -22.99 -9.85 7.27
C LEU A 402 -23.29 -11.36 7.20
N LYS A 403 -23.68 -11.86 6.03
CA LYS A 403 -23.80 -13.31 5.76
C LYS A 403 -22.45 -14.04 5.73
N ASN A 404 -21.39 -13.40 5.24
CA ASN A 404 -20.04 -13.97 5.28
C ASN A 404 -19.43 -13.98 6.69
N LEU A 405 -19.80 -13.03 7.55
CA LEU A 405 -19.48 -13.05 8.99
C LEU A 405 -20.15 -14.23 9.71
N ALA A 406 -21.35 -14.64 9.27
CA ALA A 406 -22.03 -15.81 9.80
C ALA A 406 -21.42 -17.16 9.32
N HIS A 407 -20.66 -17.16 8.21
CA HIS A 407 -20.03 -18.35 7.64
C HIS A 407 -18.57 -18.08 7.19
N PRO A 408 -17.57 -18.23 8.08
CA PRO A 408 -16.17 -17.82 7.85
C PRO A 408 -15.38 -18.65 6.82
N ARG A 409 -16.02 -19.51 6.02
CA ARG A 409 -15.33 -20.52 5.19
C ARG A 409 -14.70 -19.99 3.88
N LYS A 410 -14.79 -18.70 3.57
CA LYS A 410 -14.12 -18.10 2.39
C LYS A 410 -12.90 -17.27 2.81
N ARG A 411 -11.73 -17.73 2.36
CA ARG A 411 -10.38 -17.19 2.56
C ARG A 411 -10.31 -15.71 2.15
N SER A 412 -10.51 -14.80 3.09
CA SER A 412 -10.40 -13.35 2.89
C SER A 412 -8.94 -12.89 2.74
N VAL A 413 -7.98 -13.73 3.18
CA VAL A 413 -6.54 -13.46 3.13
C VAL A 413 -5.95 -13.98 1.82
N SER A 414 -5.52 -13.07 0.95
CA SER A 414 -4.78 -13.44 -0.25
C SER A 414 -3.34 -13.82 0.12
N VAL A 415 -2.91 -15.02 -0.29
CA VAL A 415 -1.56 -15.54 -0.09
C VAL A 415 -1.02 -15.95 -1.46
N GLY A 416 0.06 -15.32 -1.90
CA GLY A 416 0.70 -15.61 -3.20
C GLY A 416 1.08 -14.35 -3.97
N PRO A 417 1.28 -14.43 -5.30
CA PRO A 417 1.65 -13.27 -6.10
C PRO A 417 0.51 -12.26 -6.13
N GLN A 418 0.78 -11.06 -5.58
CA GLN A 418 -0.19 -9.96 -5.53
C GLN A 418 0.09 -8.90 -6.58
N SER A 419 1.29 -8.92 -7.15
CA SER A 419 1.65 -8.04 -8.24
C SER A 419 2.24 -8.76 -9.46
N ALA A 420 2.34 -8.03 -10.56
CA ALA A 420 2.92 -8.46 -11.82
C ALA A 420 4.36 -8.96 -11.64
N ALA A 421 5.19 -8.24 -10.89
CA ALA A 421 6.56 -8.70 -10.63
C ALA A 421 6.56 -10.07 -9.93
N ASP A 422 5.74 -10.23 -8.88
CA ASP A 422 5.62 -11.51 -8.18
C ASP A 422 5.11 -12.62 -9.08
N ALA A 423 4.17 -12.31 -9.98
CA ALA A 423 3.61 -13.27 -10.91
C ALA A 423 4.64 -13.75 -11.92
N TYR A 424 5.45 -12.83 -12.47
CA TYR A 424 6.56 -13.19 -13.35
C TYR A 424 7.61 -14.02 -12.62
N GLU A 425 7.99 -13.64 -11.40
CA GLU A 425 8.94 -14.39 -10.59
C GLU A 425 8.41 -15.78 -10.24
N THR A 426 7.11 -15.88 -9.92
CA THR A 426 6.43 -17.15 -9.65
C THR A 426 6.41 -18.06 -10.87
N LEU A 427 6.11 -17.52 -12.05
CA LEU A 427 6.15 -18.28 -13.31
C LEU A 427 7.58 -18.70 -13.66
N ALA A 428 8.55 -17.80 -13.51
CA ALA A 428 9.96 -18.11 -13.75
C ALA A 428 10.44 -19.23 -12.81
N TYR A 429 10.10 -19.16 -11.53
CA TYR A 429 10.39 -20.18 -10.53
C TYR A 429 9.73 -21.52 -10.87
N ARG A 430 8.45 -21.54 -11.25
CA ARG A 430 7.73 -22.75 -11.67
C ARG A 430 8.35 -23.37 -12.92
N ASN A 431 8.63 -22.56 -13.94
CA ASN A 431 9.26 -23.00 -15.20
C ASN A 431 10.66 -23.59 -14.94
N ARG A 432 11.43 -22.97 -14.05
CA ARG A 432 12.73 -23.50 -13.63
C ARG A 432 12.59 -24.86 -12.96
N ARG A 433 11.65 -25.00 -12.01
CA ARG A 433 11.40 -26.28 -11.33
C ARG A 433 10.94 -27.36 -12.30
N ARG A 434 10.12 -27.03 -13.31
CA ARG A 434 9.76 -27.96 -14.39
C ARG A 434 11.00 -28.42 -15.16
N ARG A 435 11.87 -27.49 -15.58
CA ARG A 435 13.13 -27.82 -16.28
C ARG A 435 14.04 -28.71 -15.44
N GLU A 436 14.21 -28.40 -14.16
CA GLU A 436 15.01 -29.21 -13.23
C GLU A 436 14.39 -30.61 -13.04
N SER A 437 13.06 -30.72 -12.98
CA SER A 437 12.38 -32.03 -12.90
C SER A 437 12.53 -32.86 -14.17
N VAL A 438 12.48 -32.23 -15.36
CA VAL A 438 12.69 -32.90 -16.65
C VAL A 438 14.15 -33.35 -16.79
N ASN A 439 15.11 -32.49 -16.41
CA ASN A 439 16.53 -32.84 -16.43
C ASN A 439 16.88 -33.94 -15.42
N SER A 440 16.16 -34.05 -14.30
CA SER A 440 16.35 -35.15 -13.33
C SER A 440 15.83 -36.51 -13.81
N LEU A 441 14.96 -36.54 -14.83
CA LEU A 441 14.48 -37.76 -15.48
C LEU A 441 15.43 -38.25 -16.59
N ASP A 442 16.31 -37.39 -17.10
CA ASP A 442 17.27 -37.68 -18.18
C ASP A 442 18.68 -38.02 -17.64
N GLY A 443 18.83 -38.09 -16.31
CA GLY A 443 20.04 -38.60 -15.67
C GLY A 443 20.09 -40.13 -15.82
N ALA A 444 20.71 -40.61 -16.89
CA ALA A 444 21.08 -42.00 -17.05
C ALA A 444 21.80 -42.48 -15.77
N VAL A 445 21.16 -43.39 -15.05
CA VAL A 445 21.84 -44.26 -14.09
C VAL A 445 22.94 -44.98 -14.89
N PRO A 446 24.23 -44.86 -14.54
CA PRO A 446 25.23 -45.73 -15.12
C PRO A 446 24.85 -47.16 -14.73
N GLU A 447 24.36 -47.92 -15.69
CA GLU A 447 24.17 -49.36 -15.59
C GLU A 447 25.56 -49.97 -15.32
N GLY A 448 25.86 -50.27 -14.06
CA GLY A 448 27.16 -50.83 -13.68
C GLY A 448 27.64 -50.53 -12.27
N SER A 449 26.87 -50.86 -11.24
CA SER A 449 27.45 -51.20 -9.94
C SER A 449 26.53 -52.17 -9.22
N ALA A 450 26.93 -53.44 -9.21
CA ALA A 450 26.29 -54.48 -8.42
C ALA A 450 26.21 -54.04 -6.96
N TRP A 451 25.04 -54.28 -6.37
CA TRP A 451 24.83 -54.21 -4.93
C TRP A 451 25.75 -55.21 -4.22
N GLU A 452 26.70 -54.72 -3.41
CA GLU A 452 27.32 -55.52 -2.35
C GLU A 452 26.98 -54.90 -0.99
N PRO A 453 26.48 -55.68 -0.02
CA PRO A 453 26.16 -55.17 1.31
C PRO A 453 27.45 -54.97 2.12
N SER A 454 27.59 -53.77 2.67
CA SER A 454 28.75 -53.33 3.46
C SER A 454 28.93 -54.14 4.74
N VAL A 455 30.01 -54.91 4.84
CA VAL A 455 30.51 -55.43 6.10
C VAL A 455 31.27 -54.31 6.82
N VAL A 456 30.81 -54.00 8.03
CA VAL A 456 31.44 -53.06 8.96
C VAL A 456 32.85 -53.55 9.29
N ASN A 457 33.87 -52.77 8.94
CA ASN A 457 35.20 -52.87 9.54
C ASN A 457 35.75 -51.46 9.84
N THR A 458 36.13 -51.28 11.10
CA THR A 458 36.71 -50.11 11.76
C THR A 458 37.95 -49.56 11.05
N PRO A 459 38.18 -48.22 11.00
CA PRO A 459 39.38 -47.67 10.39
C PRO A 459 40.55 -47.67 11.38
N THR A 460 41.67 -48.25 10.95
CA THR A 460 42.99 -48.05 11.54
C THR A 460 43.52 -46.66 11.18
N MET A 461 44.09 -45.98 12.18
CA MET A 461 44.79 -44.71 12.07
C MET A 461 46.03 -44.83 11.17
N GLU A 462 46.09 -44.02 10.11
CA GLU A 462 47.36 -43.57 9.54
C GLU A 462 47.36 -42.05 9.36
N LYS A 463 48.54 -41.49 9.62
CA LYS A 463 48.81 -40.10 9.99
C LYS A 463 49.30 -39.36 8.74
N GLY A 464 48.57 -38.34 8.30
CA GLY A 464 48.95 -37.43 7.21
C GLY A 464 48.48 -36.00 7.52
N ASP A 465 49.35 -35.03 7.25
CA ASP A 465 49.28 -33.63 7.72
C ASP A 465 48.03 -32.83 7.29
N PRO A 466 47.59 -31.83 8.09
CA PRO A 466 46.34 -31.11 7.83
C PRO A 466 46.52 -30.03 6.76
N LEU A 467 45.93 -30.25 5.58
CA LEU A 467 45.62 -29.16 4.65
C LEU A 467 44.36 -28.44 5.13
N LEU A 468 44.55 -27.17 5.46
CA LEU A 468 43.54 -26.24 5.95
C LEU A 468 42.51 -25.94 4.84
N GLY A 469 41.26 -26.36 5.02
CA GLY A 469 40.12 -25.73 4.34
C GLY A 469 39.22 -26.62 3.48
N THR A 470 38.64 -27.70 4.02
CA THR A 470 37.42 -28.31 3.46
C THR A 470 36.67 -29.06 4.55
N GLY A 471 35.35 -28.83 4.67
CA GLY A 471 34.45 -29.83 5.26
C GLY A 471 33.63 -29.44 6.50
N LEU A 472 33.13 -28.21 6.61
CA LEU A 472 31.90 -28.01 7.38
C LEU A 472 30.72 -28.22 6.43
N LEU A 473 30.03 -29.35 6.56
CA LEU A 473 28.71 -29.53 5.95
C LEU A 473 27.87 -28.29 6.31
N PRO A 474 27.27 -27.57 5.34
CA PRO A 474 26.45 -26.41 5.65
C PRO A 474 25.35 -26.86 6.62
N THR A 475 25.17 -26.11 7.70
CA THR A 475 24.09 -26.37 8.66
C THR A 475 22.76 -26.43 7.91
N PRO A 476 21.76 -27.19 8.38
CA PRO A 476 20.46 -27.29 7.69
C PRO A 476 19.82 -25.91 7.46
N LEU A 477 20.11 -24.95 8.35
CA LEU A 477 19.69 -23.56 8.20
C LEU A 477 20.43 -22.84 7.06
N ALA A 478 21.77 -22.97 6.96
CA ALA A 478 22.54 -22.43 5.85
C ALA A 478 22.13 -23.05 4.51
N SER A 479 21.81 -24.35 4.49
CA SER A 479 21.29 -25.02 3.29
C SER A 479 19.94 -24.47 2.83
N ARG A 480 19.03 -24.14 3.76
CA ARG A 480 17.73 -23.53 3.44
C ARG A 480 17.88 -22.09 2.96
N VAL A 481 18.71 -21.27 3.62
CA VAL A 481 19.01 -19.91 3.17
C VAL A 481 19.60 -19.92 1.76
N HIS A 482 20.57 -20.80 1.50
CA HIS A 482 21.16 -20.97 0.17
C HIS A 482 20.11 -21.43 -0.87
N SER A 483 19.12 -22.24 -0.47
CA SER A 483 18.01 -22.59 -1.36
C SER A 483 17.15 -21.38 -1.74
N TYR A 484 16.85 -20.48 -0.80
CA TYR A 484 16.12 -19.24 -1.10
C TYR A 484 16.95 -18.27 -1.94
N GLU A 485 18.26 -18.17 -1.69
CA GLU A 485 19.19 -17.40 -2.53
C GLU A 485 19.20 -17.92 -3.98
N HIS A 486 19.17 -19.24 -4.15
CA HIS A 486 19.09 -19.88 -5.46
C HIS A 486 17.77 -19.57 -6.18
N ILE A 487 16.65 -19.48 -5.44
CA ILE A 487 15.32 -19.14 -5.97
C ILE A 487 15.29 -17.72 -6.55
N MET A 488 15.92 -16.75 -5.89
CA MET A 488 15.97 -15.35 -6.34
C MET A 488 16.86 -15.10 -7.56
N GLY A 489 17.63 -16.12 -8.01
CA GLY A 489 18.64 -15.97 -9.05
C GLY A 489 19.87 -15.23 -8.55
N THR A 490 20.98 -15.94 -8.33
CA THR A 490 22.25 -15.30 -8.00
C THR A 490 22.69 -14.41 -9.17
N GLY A 491 22.74 -13.09 -8.97
CA GLY A 491 23.09 -12.08 -9.98
C GLY A 491 24.53 -12.13 -10.54
N LYS A 492 25.18 -13.30 -10.57
CA LYS A 492 26.38 -13.52 -11.39
C LYS A 492 25.93 -14.06 -12.74
N VAL A 493 25.88 -13.17 -13.74
CA VAL A 493 25.84 -13.55 -15.15
C VAL A 493 27.20 -14.16 -15.48
N ASN A 494 27.39 -15.43 -15.13
CA ASN A 494 28.43 -16.22 -15.75
C ASN A 494 27.96 -16.44 -17.19
N PHE A 495 28.65 -15.80 -18.14
CA PHE A 495 28.63 -16.17 -19.55
C PHE A 495 29.24 -17.57 -19.70
N ALA A 496 28.52 -18.60 -19.23
CA ALA A 496 28.74 -19.93 -19.70
C ALA A 496 28.17 -19.95 -21.12
N LYS A 497 29.06 -19.86 -22.12
CA LYS A 497 28.75 -20.18 -23.51
C LYS A 497 28.06 -21.54 -23.50
N SER A 498 26.74 -21.59 -23.65
CA SER A 498 26.07 -22.81 -24.03
C SER A 498 26.41 -23.04 -25.50
N SER A 499 27.40 -23.89 -25.75
CA SER A 499 27.59 -24.50 -27.07
C SER A 499 26.30 -25.24 -27.42
N ILE A 500 25.53 -24.67 -28.35
CA ILE A 500 24.42 -25.35 -28.99
C ILE A 500 25.05 -26.33 -29.97
N THR A 501 25.20 -27.59 -29.57
CA THR A 501 25.34 -28.71 -30.51
C THR A 501 23.94 -29.19 -30.87
N PRO A 502 23.59 -29.30 -32.16
CA PRO A 502 22.31 -29.89 -32.56
C PRO A 502 22.35 -31.40 -32.29
N PRO A 503 21.25 -32.01 -31.79
CA PRO A 503 21.18 -33.46 -31.71
C PRO A 503 21.03 -34.03 -33.14
N ASP A 504 21.80 -35.08 -33.40
CA ASP A 504 21.72 -35.84 -34.64
C ASP A 504 20.32 -36.45 -34.83
N SER A 505 19.97 -36.58 -36.10
CA SER A 505 18.67 -36.98 -36.62
C SER A 505 18.33 -38.44 -36.29
N ASP A 506 17.36 -38.66 -35.42
CA ASP A 506 16.56 -39.88 -35.40
C ASP A 506 15.08 -39.52 -35.64
N THR A 507 14.70 -39.59 -36.91
CA THR A 507 13.32 -39.49 -37.39
C THR A 507 12.57 -40.77 -37.03
N GLU A 508 11.81 -40.77 -35.91
CA GLU A 508 10.53 -41.51 -35.79
C GLU A 508 9.73 -41.26 -34.49
N ILE A 509 10.14 -40.36 -33.58
CA ILE A 509 9.39 -40.03 -32.33
C ILE A 509 8.93 -38.55 -32.29
N ALA A 510 8.87 -37.87 -33.44
CA ALA A 510 8.57 -36.42 -33.46
C ALA A 510 7.08 -36.05 -33.25
N GLY A 511 6.13 -36.97 -33.44
CA GLY A 511 4.70 -36.64 -33.38
C GLY A 511 4.16 -36.33 -31.98
N ASN A 512 4.62 -37.08 -30.97
CA ASN A 512 4.12 -36.96 -29.60
C ASN A 512 4.82 -35.85 -28.81
N ASP A 513 6.12 -35.60 -29.06
CA ASP A 513 6.86 -34.55 -28.36
C ASP A 513 6.49 -33.16 -28.84
N TYR A 514 6.22 -32.95 -30.14
CA TYR A 514 5.71 -31.67 -30.63
C TYR A 514 4.31 -31.37 -30.11
N LYS A 515 3.43 -32.38 -30.03
CA LYS A 515 2.09 -32.22 -29.47
C LYS A 515 2.13 -31.93 -27.97
N ARG A 516 2.95 -32.66 -27.20
CA ARG A 516 3.19 -32.40 -25.77
C ARG A 516 3.80 -31.02 -25.52
N LYS A 517 4.73 -30.57 -26.37
CA LYS A 517 5.36 -29.25 -26.27
C LYS A 517 4.37 -28.13 -26.60
N LEU A 518 3.51 -28.32 -27.62
CA LEU A 518 2.45 -27.39 -27.96
C LEU A 518 1.37 -27.31 -26.86
N GLU A 519 0.94 -28.45 -26.31
CA GLU A 519 0.01 -28.53 -25.18
C GLU A 519 0.62 -27.86 -23.94
N SER A 520 1.88 -28.13 -23.59
CA SER A 520 2.56 -27.47 -22.47
C SER A 520 2.72 -25.96 -22.65
N SER A 521 2.96 -25.48 -23.87
CA SER A 521 3.06 -24.04 -24.15
C SER A 521 1.71 -23.32 -24.04
N SER A 522 0.64 -23.98 -24.46
CA SER A 522 -0.75 -23.50 -24.32
C SER A 522 -1.18 -23.47 -22.85
N GLU A 523 -0.85 -24.51 -22.08
CA GLU A 523 -1.08 -24.57 -20.64
C GLU A 523 -0.31 -23.47 -19.89
N GLU A 524 0.95 -23.23 -20.25
CA GLU A 524 1.76 -22.14 -19.68
C GLU A 524 1.16 -20.76 -19.97
N GLU A 525 0.67 -20.53 -21.19
CA GLU A 525 -0.02 -19.30 -21.53
C GLU A 525 -1.33 -19.13 -20.78
N ASN A 526 -2.10 -20.20 -20.61
CA ASN A 526 -3.36 -20.18 -19.87
C ASN A 526 -3.10 -19.94 -18.38
N GLU A 527 -2.14 -20.62 -17.77
CA GLU A 527 -1.73 -20.40 -16.38
C GLU A 527 -1.26 -18.96 -16.17
N LYS A 528 -0.44 -18.44 -17.09
CA LYS A 528 -0.04 -17.03 -17.08
C LYS A 528 -1.26 -16.12 -17.16
N ARG A 529 -2.20 -16.35 -18.08
CA ARG A 529 -3.43 -15.54 -18.17
C ARG A 529 -4.22 -15.60 -16.87
N GLU A 530 -4.38 -16.77 -16.26
CA GLU A 530 -5.10 -16.94 -14.99
C GLU A 530 -4.44 -16.20 -13.82
N ILE A 531 -3.12 -16.27 -13.67
CA ILE A 531 -2.39 -15.57 -12.62
C ILE A 531 -2.54 -14.07 -12.82
N PHE A 532 -2.31 -13.57 -14.03
CA PHE A 532 -2.38 -12.13 -14.33
C PHE A 532 -3.79 -11.56 -14.29
N MET A 533 -4.84 -12.38 -14.50
CA MET A 533 -6.23 -11.97 -14.30
C MET A 533 -6.58 -11.74 -12.82
N LYS A 534 -5.89 -12.42 -11.90
CA LYS A 534 -6.12 -12.28 -10.44
C LYS A 534 -5.39 -11.09 -9.82
N LEU A 535 -4.45 -10.47 -10.54
CA LEU A 535 -3.66 -9.35 -10.03
C LEU A 535 -4.44 -8.05 -10.06
N THR A 536 -4.23 -7.23 -9.02
CA THR A 536 -4.73 -5.87 -8.99
C THR A 536 -3.92 -5.00 -9.95
N LYS A 537 -4.60 -4.31 -10.87
CA LYS A 537 -3.94 -3.41 -11.84
C LYS A 537 -3.74 -2.02 -11.25
N PRO A 538 -2.61 -1.34 -11.54
CA PRO A 538 -2.44 0.07 -11.23
C PRO A 538 -3.57 0.89 -11.85
N ARG A 539 -4.25 1.69 -11.02
CA ARG A 539 -5.37 2.53 -11.44
C ARG A 539 -4.87 3.80 -12.12
N VAL A 540 -5.65 4.30 -13.09
CA VAL A 540 -5.42 5.63 -13.66
C VAL A 540 -5.91 6.66 -12.65
N ARG A 541 -5.07 7.66 -12.33
CA ARG A 541 -5.39 8.69 -11.34
C ARG A 541 -5.69 10.02 -12.00
N TYR A 542 -6.74 10.67 -11.55
CA TYR A 542 -7.10 12.02 -11.98
C TYR A 542 -6.53 13.05 -11.01
N ASP A 543 -6.07 14.19 -11.53
CA ASP A 543 -5.57 15.31 -10.73
C ASP A 543 -6.59 15.81 -9.69
N VAL A 544 -7.88 15.79 -10.02
CA VAL A 544 -8.97 16.17 -9.10
C VAL A 544 -9.15 15.22 -7.91
N GLU A 545 -8.71 13.95 -8.01
CA GLU A 545 -8.81 13.00 -6.89
C GLU A 545 -7.97 13.44 -5.68
N VAL A 546 -6.88 14.16 -5.94
CA VAL A 546 -5.99 14.73 -4.92
C VAL A 546 -6.80 15.63 -3.98
N VAL A 547 -7.75 16.41 -4.51
CA VAL A 547 -8.55 17.36 -3.73
C VAL A 547 -9.81 16.72 -3.15
N THR A 548 -10.35 15.65 -3.75
CA THR A 548 -11.51 14.96 -3.16
C THR A 548 -11.20 14.28 -1.83
N LYS A 549 -9.97 13.81 -1.66
CA LYS A 549 -9.49 13.24 -0.39
C LYS A 549 -9.29 14.28 0.72
N LEU A 550 -9.33 15.56 0.37
CA LEU A 550 -9.07 16.71 1.25
C LEU A 550 -10.28 17.12 2.12
N ILE A 551 -11.50 16.81 1.69
CA ILE A 551 -12.76 17.40 2.24
C ILE A 551 -13.58 16.42 3.10
N VAL A 552 -13.16 15.16 3.21
CA VAL A 552 -13.91 14.16 4.00
C VAL A 552 -13.89 14.47 5.51
N TYR A 553 -12.88 15.20 6.00
CA TYR A 553 -12.72 15.46 7.44
C TYR A 553 -13.20 16.83 7.92
N THR A 554 -13.71 17.70 7.04
CA THR A 554 -14.34 18.95 7.47
C THR A 554 -15.66 18.69 8.22
N ALA A 555 -16.34 17.58 7.93
CA ALA A 555 -17.55 17.16 8.64
C ALA A 555 -17.33 16.78 10.11
N VAL A 556 -16.08 16.48 10.52
CA VAL A 556 -15.78 16.09 11.91
C VAL A 556 -16.15 17.21 12.89
N ALA A 557 -16.06 18.47 12.48
CA ALA A 557 -16.45 19.62 13.30
C ALA A 557 -17.97 19.81 13.43
N GLY A 558 -18.77 19.31 12.49
CA GLY A 558 -20.24 19.43 12.52
C GLY A 558 -20.92 18.41 13.45
N ASN A 559 -20.29 17.25 13.65
CA ASN A 559 -20.86 16.17 14.47
C ASN A 559 -21.12 16.56 15.93
N PRO A 560 -20.19 17.23 16.64
CA PRO A 560 -20.43 17.70 18.00
C PRO A 560 -21.67 18.59 18.13
N ILE A 561 -21.87 19.50 17.17
CA ILE A 561 -23.04 20.39 17.13
C ILE A 561 -24.32 19.58 16.92
N LEU A 562 -24.30 18.60 16.01
CA LEU A 562 -25.43 17.70 15.78
C LEU A 562 -25.78 16.87 17.02
N PHE A 563 -24.78 16.43 17.80
CA PHE A 563 -25.02 15.70 19.04
C PHE A 563 -25.78 16.54 20.07
N GLU A 564 -25.46 17.82 20.21
CA GLU A 564 -26.20 18.73 21.09
C GLU A 564 -27.67 18.88 20.64
N PHE A 565 -27.93 19.08 19.35
CA PHE A 565 -29.30 19.17 18.82
C PHE A 565 -30.14 17.91 19.03
N LEU A 566 -29.51 16.74 19.01
CA LEU A 566 -30.20 15.45 19.19
C LEU A 566 -30.27 15.02 20.66
N GLY A 567 -29.85 15.88 21.60
CA GLY A 567 -29.83 15.56 23.04
C GLY A 567 -28.78 14.51 23.41
N LEU A 568 -27.83 14.21 22.50
CA LEU A 568 -26.68 13.32 22.69
C LEU A 568 -25.45 14.05 23.24
N GLY A 569 -25.53 15.38 23.33
CA GLY A 569 -24.55 16.24 23.98
C GLY A 569 -24.67 16.31 25.50
N MET A 570 -23.83 17.15 26.11
CA MET A 570 -23.81 17.39 27.57
C MET A 570 -23.81 18.88 27.94
N MET A 571 -24.00 19.79 27.00
CA MET A 571 -23.87 21.22 27.29
C MET A 571 -24.90 21.71 28.33
N ASN A 572 -26.09 21.10 28.37
CA ASN A 572 -27.13 21.42 29.36
C ASN A 572 -26.78 20.97 30.80
N ALA A 573 -25.80 20.09 30.98
CA ALA A 573 -25.32 19.64 32.29
C ALA A 573 -24.07 20.40 32.77
N ALA A 574 -23.34 21.06 31.85
CA ALA A 574 -22.14 21.84 32.18
C ALA A 574 -22.44 23.28 32.63
N VAL A 575 -23.68 23.76 32.44
CA VAL A 575 -24.15 25.12 32.81
C VAL A 575 -25.04 25.09 34.08
N SER A 576 -25.35 23.91 34.61
CA SER A 576 -26.04 23.69 35.89
C SER A 576 -25.07 23.29 36.97
#